data_AF-A0AAV4I4R6-F1
#
_entry.id   AF-A0AAV4I4R6-F1
#
_cell.length_a   1.000
_cell.length_b   1.000
_cell.length_c   1.000
_cell.angle_alpha   90.00
_cell.angle_beta   90.00
_cell.angle_gamma   90.00
#
_symmetry.space_group_name_H-M   'P 1'
#
loop_
_entity.id
_entity.type
_entity.pdbx_description
1 polymer ?
#
loop_
_entity_poly.entity_id
_entity_poly.type
_entity_poly.pdbx_seq_one_letter_code
_entity_poly.pdbx_strand_id
1 'polypeptide(L)'
;MSYSCAFGSTVYVVYKVVFERFYAYPIGNAPYERPIATVASTLIYGTVYIPIFICITIGTVHGYGLGTLYMWALTFLETVNLFSCDIDIRDRMILIIKRLPEILCLVYLCVRLPWKFITSCQEKHFIVGSMELLADSDSLESVRKMYYGKRVANLLKKPQKEK
;
A
#
# COMPACT_ATOMS: atom_id res chain seq x y z
N MET A 1 6.57 -5.56 -3.31
CA MET A 1 5.82 -4.86 -4.38
C MET A 1 4.42 -4.43 -3.94
N SER A 2 3.52 -5.31 -3.49
CA SER A 2 2.17 -4.89 -3.05
C SER A 2 2.19 -3.82 -1.94
N TYR A 3 3.09 -3.96 -0.95
CA TYR A 3 3.28 -2.97 0.11
C TYR A 3 3.74 -1.60 -0.42
N SER A 4 4.67 -1.60 -1.38
CA SER A 4 5.19 -0.38 -2.02
C SER A 4 4.12 0.38 -2.80
N CYS A 5 3.20 -0.33 -3.47
CA CYS A 5 2.08 0.30 -4.17
C CYS A 5 1.03 0.86 -3.21
N ALA A 6 0.74 0.17 -2.10
CA ALA A 6 -0.17 0.68 -1.06
C ALA A 6 0.42 1.91 -0.34
N PHE A 7 1.74 1.93 -0.14
CA PHE A 7 2.44 3.11 0.35
C PHE A 7 2.45 4.26 -0.68
N GLY A 8 2.60 3.94 -1.96
CA GLY A 8 2.51 4.94 -3.04
C GLY A 8 1.14 5.63 -3.07
N SER A 9 0.05 4.88 -2.89
CA SER A 9 -1.31 5.45 -2.85
C SER A 9 -1.53 6.35 -1.62
N THR A 10 -1.02 5.98 -0.44
CA THR A 10 -1.15 6.85 0.74
C THR A 10 -0.36 8.14 0.62
N VAL A 11 0.85 8.09 0.05
CA VAL A 11 1.66 9.29 -0.20
C VAL A 11 0.94 10.24 -1.16
N TYR A 12 0.26 9.71 -2.17
CA TYR A 12 -0.50 10.53 -3.10
C TYR A 12 -1.68 11.26 -2.43
N VAL A 13 -2.34 10.62 -1.46
CA VAL A 13 -3.38 11.26 -0.65
C VAL A 13 -2.82 12.39 0.20
N VAL A 14 -1.63 12.20 0.80
CA VAL A 14 -0.94 13.28 1.52
C VAL A 14 -0.59 14.43 0.57
N TYR A 15 -0.14 14.12 -0.65
CA TYR A 15 0.10 15.12 -1.68
C TYR A 15 -1.16 15.94 -1.99
N LYS A 16 -2.33 15.30 -2.17
CA LYS A 16 -3.62 15.98 -2.38
C LYS A 16 -3.98 16.91 -1.21
N VAL A 17 -3.82 16.45 0.03
CA VAL A 17 -4.16 17.26 1.21
C VAL A 17 -3.23 18.47 1.33
N VAL A 18 -1.93 18.28 1.10
CA VAL A 18 -0.92 19.34 1.28
C VAL A 18 -0.92 20.35 0.12
N PHE A 19 -0.97 19.88 -1.12
CA PHE A 19 -0.79 20.74 -2.30
C PHE A 19 -2.11 21.16 -2.94
N GLU A 20 -3.13 20.29 -2.94
CA GLU A 20 -4.44 20.58 -3.56
C GLU A 20 -5.45 21.13 -2.55
N ARG A 21 -5.05 21.29 -1.28
CA ARG A 21 -5.89 21.82 -0.18
C ARG A 21 -7.19 21.05 -0.01
N PHE A 22 -7.14 19.75 -0.24
CA PHE A 22 -8.27 18.84 -0.07
C PHE A 22 -8.43 18.51 1.42
N TYR A 23 -9.26 19.28 2.11
CA TYR A 23 -9.51 19.12 3.54
C TYR A 23 -10.83 18.41 3.82
N ALA A 24 -10.86 17.57 4.85
CA ALA A 24 -12.07 16.85 5.25
C ALA A 24 -13.15 17.78 5.84
N TYR A 25 -12.79 18.99 6.25
CA TYR A 25 -13.69 19.98 6.83
C TYR A 25 -13.40 21.38 6.27
N PRO A 26 -14.44 22.25 6.18
CA PRO A 26 -14.25 23.62 5.76
C PRO A 26 -13.41 24.37 6.80
N ILE A 27 -12.30 24.95 6.36
CA ILE A 27 -11.38 25.72 7.21
C ILE A 27 -11.89 27.16 7.30
N GLY A 28 -11.84 27.75 8.50
CA GLY A 28 -12.08 29.18 8.69
C GLY A 28 -10.92 30.06 8.18
N ASN A 29 -11.01 31.36 8.43
CA ASN A 29 -10.02 32.33 7.98
C ASN A 29 -8.79 32.45 8.89
N ALA A 30 -8.72 31.71 9.99
CA ALA A 30 -7.64 31.85 10.96
C ALA A 30 -6.33 31.16 10.47
N PRO A 31 -5.16 31.78 10.69
CA PRO A 31 -3.88 31.29 10.16
C PRO A 31 -3.42 29.96 10.80
N TYR A 32 -3.83 29.68 12.04
CA TYR A 32 -3.44 28.49 12.79
C TYR A 32 -4.28 27.24 12.46
N GLU A 33 -5.45 27.42 11.83
CA GLU A 33 -6.36 26.30 11.54
C GLU A 33 -5.87 25.44 10.36
N ARG A 34 -5.12 26.04 9.42
CA ARG A 34 -4.60 25.36 8.23
C ARG A 34 -3.64 24.20 8.52
N PRO A 35 -2.57 24.36 9.32
CA PRO A 35 -1.68 23.25 9.62
C PRO A 35 -2.39 22.15 10.42
N ILE A 36 -3.25 22.52 11.38
CA ILE A 36 -4.02 21.57 12.18
C ILE A 36 -4.98 20.76 11.29
N ALA A 37 -5.65 21.42 10.34
CA ALA A 37 -6.52 20.78 9.35
C ALA A 37 -5.79 19.87 8.37
N THR A 38 -4.57 20.24 8.00
CA THR A 38 -3.72 19.40 7.17
C THR A 38 -3.37 18.12 7.91
N VAL A 39 -2.89 18.22 9.16
CA VAL A 39 -2.54 17.05 9.97
C VAL A 39 -3.76 16.17 10.24
N ALA A 40 -4.88 16.76 10.66
CA ALA A 40 -6.11 16.02 10.92
C ALA A 40 -6.64 15.32 9.65
N SER A 41 -6.66 16.01 8.50
CA SER A 41 -7.12 15.42 7.25
C SER A 41 -6.19 14.29 6.79
N THR A 42 -4.86 14.45 6.90
CA THR A 42 -3.93 13.36 6.56
C THR A 42 -4.10 12.13 7.46
N LEU A 43 -4.39 12.32 8.74
CA LEU A 43 -4.67 11.21 9.66
C LEU A 43 -5.97 10.50 9.26
N ILE A 44 -7.05 11.24 9.02
CA ILE A 44 -8.35 10.68 8.65
C ILE A 44 -8.25 9.91 7.33
N TYR A 45 -7.64 10.49 6.29
CA TYR A 45 -7.50 9.76 5.04
C TYR A 45 -6.47 8.63 5.13
N GLY A 46 -5.47 8.75 6.02
CA GLY A 46 -4.52 7.68 6.32
C GLY A 46 -5.17 6.45 6.95
N THR A 47 -6.16 6.62 7.84
CA THR A 47 -6.85 5.48 8.47
C THR A 47 -7.64 4.63 7.48
N VAL A 48 -8.11 5.22 6.38
CA VAL A 48 -8.77 4.50 5.27
C VAL A 48 -7.83 3.44 4.68
N TYR A 49 -6.53 3.65 4.66
CA TYR A 49 -5.57 2.67 4.09
C TYR A 49 -5.05 1.64 5.10
N ILE A 50 -5.29 1.82 6.40
CA ILE A 50 -4.85 0.89 7.45
C ILE A 50 -5.34 -0.55 7.20
N PRO A 51 -6.62 -0.80 6.89
CA PRO A 51 -7.10 -2.16 6.62
C PRO A 51 -6.34 -2.86 5.49
N ILE A 52 -5.92 -2.12 4.46
CA ILE A 52 -5.15 -2.67 3.33
C ILE A 52 -3.77 -3.14 3.80
N PHE A 53 -3.08 -2.33 4.61
CA PHE A 53 -1.78 -2.72 5.17
C PHE A 53 -1.89 -3.92 6.11
N ILE A 54 -2.92 -3.97 6.93
CA ILE A 54 -3.19 -5.10 7.82
C ILE A 54 -3.42 -6.37 7.00
N CYS A 55 -4.26 -6.32 5.96
CA CYS A 55 -4.53 -7.46 5.07
C CYS A 55 -3.27 -7.98 4.37
N ILE A 56 -2.40 -7.08 3.90
CA ILE A 56 -1.12 -7.45 3.26
C ILE A 56 -0.16 -8.08 4.27
N THR A 57 -0.14 -7.60 5.52
CA THR A 57 0.79 -8.06 6.56
C THR A 57 0.36 -9.39 7.17
N ILE A 58 -0.93 -9.56 7.45
CA ILE A 58 -1.51 -10.81 7.97
C ILE A 58 -1.35 -11.97 6.98
N GLY A 59 -1.27 -11.68 5.68
CA GLY A 59 -0.86 -12.68 4.67
C GLY A 59 -1.70 -13.95 4.60
N THR A 60 -2.90 -13.97 5.21
CA THR A 60 -3.83 -15.10 5.18
C THR A 60 -4.79 -15.00 4.01
N VAL A 61 -5.37 -16.12 3.60
CA VAL A 61 -6.41 -16.18 2.56
C VAL A 61 -7.55 -15.22 2.87
N HIS A 62 -7.99 -15.16 4.13
CA HIS A 62 -9.08 -14.28 4.57
C HIS A 62 -8.67 -12.80 4.53
N GLY A 63 -7.43 -12.49 4.89
CA GLY A 63 -6.86 -11.15 4.75
C GLY A 63 -6.79 -10.70 3.29
N TYR A 64 -6.35 -11.57 2.37
CA TYR A 64 -6.34 -11.25 0.94
C TYR A 64 -7.76 -11.10 0.37
N GLY A 65 -8.73 -11.89 0.81
CA GLY A 65 -10.13 -11.76 0.39
C GLY A 65 -10.74 -10.43 0.82
N LEU A 66 -10.65 -10.09 2.11
CA LEU A 66 -11.14 -8.82 2.66
C LEU A 66 -10.41 -7.63 2.04
N GLY A 67 -9.09 -7.71 1.89
CA GLY A 67 -8.29 -6.68 1.23
C GLY A 67 -8.68 -6.47 -0.24
N THR A 68 -9.02 -7.54 -0.96
CA THR A 68 -9.50 -7.43 -2.36
C THR A 68 -10.85 -6.74 -2.43
N LEU A 69 -11.80 -7.14 -1.58
CA LEU A 69 -13.13 -6.53 -1.53
C LEU A 69 -13.04 -5.04 -1.18
N TYR A 70 -12.20 -4.70 -0.19
CA TYR A 70 -11.96 -3.32 0.22
C TYR A 70 -11.35 -2.48 -0.91
N MET A 71 -10.35 -3.01 -1.61
CA MET A 71 -9.72 -2.33 -2.75
C MET A 71 -10.69 -2.12 -3.91
N TRP A 72 -11.58 -3.08 -4.18
CA TRP A 72 -12.65 -2.92 -5.16
C TRP A 72 -13.63 -1.83 -4.77
N ALA A 73 -14.04 -1.77 -3.51
CA ALA A 73 -14.92 -0.72 -3.00
C ALA A 73 -14.28 0.68 -3.15
N LEU A 74 -13.00 0.83 -2.81
CA LEU A 74 -12.27 2.09 -3.01
C LEU A 74 -12.14 2.45 -4.48
N THR A 75 -11.82 1.49 -5.34
CA THR A 75 -11.70 1.73 -6.78
C THR A 75 -13.05 2.14 -7.37
N PHE A 76 -14.15 1.52 -6.91
CA PHE A 76 -15.49 1.87 -7.32
C PHE A 76 -15.85 3.31 -6.90
N LEU A 77 -15.59 3.70 -5.64
CA LEU A 77 -15.82 5.06 -5.16
C LEU A 77 -15.02 6.12 -5.95
N GLU A 78 -13.74 5.86 -6.20
CA GLU A 78 -12.89 6.73 -7.00
C GLU A 78 -13.40 6.86 -8.44
N THR A 79 -13.87 5.76 -9.01
CA THR A 79 -14.44 5.72 -10.36
C THR A 79 -15.73 6.54 -10.45
N VAL A 80 -16.65 6.38 -9.50
CA VAL A 80 -17.89 7.16 -9.43
C VAL A 80 -17.59 8.64 -9.25
N ASN A 81 -16.65 9.00 -8.36
CA ASN A 81 -16.22 10.40 -8.20
C ASN A 81 -15.62 10.97 -9.49
N LEU A 82 -14.93 10.15 -10.29
CA LEU A 82 -14.38 10.57 -11.58
C LEU A 82 -15.48 10.83 -12.62
N PHE A 83 -16.58 10.09 -12.58
CA PHE A 83 -17.71 10.24 -13.50
C PHE A 83 -18.68 11.35 -13.09
N SER A 84 -18.80 11.67 -11.81
CA SER A 84 -19.64 12.76 -11.31
C SER A 84 -19.03 14.16 -11.46
N CYS A 85 -17.73 14.26 -11.74
CA CYS A 85 -17.09 15.54 -12.09
C CYS A 85 -17.32 15.86 -13.58
N ASP A 86 -18.40 16.58 -13.86
CA ASP A 86 -18.70 17.15 -15.18
C ASP A 86 -17.90 18.45 -15.38
N ILE A 87 -16.58 18.29 -15.63
CA ILE A 87 -15.64 19.39 -15.85
C ILE A 87 -15.07 19.30 -17.26
N ASP A 88 -14.81 20.47 -17.85
CA ASP A 88 -14.28 20.71 -19.19
C ASP A 88 -13.10 19.77 -19.58
N ILE A 89 -13.02 19.41 -20.86
CA ILE A 89 -12.18 18.31 -21.39
C ILE A 89 -10.69 18.54 -21.10
N ARG A 90 -10.28 19.81 -21.05
CA ARG A 90 -8.89 20.24 -20.86
C ARG A 90 -8.43 20.07 -19.41
N ASP A 91 -9.28 20.43 -18.44
CA ASP A 91 -9.01 20.24 -17.02
C ASP A 91 -9.09 18.76 -16.63
N ARG A 92 -9.96 17.99 -17.30
CA ARG A 92 -10.06 16.54 -17.15
C ARG A 92 -8.74 15.84 -17.49
N MET A 93 -8.04 16.24 -18.55
CA MET A 93 -6.73 15.65 -18.90
C MET A 93 -5.65 15.97 -17.86
N ILE A 94 -5.62 17.19 -17.33
CA ILE A 94 -4.64 17.58 -16.31
C ILE A 94 -4.89 16.82 -15.00
N LEU A 95 -6.15 16.66 -14.61
CA LEU A 95 -6.56 15.82 -13.48
C LEU A 95 -6.20 14.36 -13.67
N ILE A 96 -6.41 13.79 -14.87
CA ILE A 96 -6.07 12.40 -15.18
C ILE A 96 -4.55 12.18 -15.14
N ILE A 97 -3.75 13.09 -15.71
CA ILE A 97 -2.28 12.99 -15.71
C ILE A 97 -1.72 13.07 -14.28
N LYS A 98 -2.26 13.96 -13.44
CA LYS A 98 -1.85 14.06 -12.03
C LYS A 98 -2.24 12.81 -11.23
N ARG A 99 -3.39 12.22 -11.51
CA ARG A 99 -3.95 11.04 -10.82
C ARG A 99 -3.46 9.70 -11.39
N LEU A 100 -2.72 9.72 -12.49
CA LEU A 100 -2.19 8.55 -13.18
C LEU A 100 -1.39 7.59 -12.27
N PRO A 101 -0.46 8.03 -11.41
CA PRO A 101 0.28 7.11 -10.53
C PRO A 101 -0.62 6.44 -9.48
N GLU A 102 -1.65 7.12 -8.99
CA GLU A 102 -2.64 6.56 -8.05
C GLU A 102 -3.49 5.49 -8.75
N ILE A 103 -4.01 5.79 -9.94
CA ILE A 103 -4.83 4.87 -10.73
C ILE A 103 -4.01 3.64 -11.15
N LEU A 104 -2.76 3.81 -11.59
CA LEU A 104 -1.87 2.69 -11.91
C LEU A 104 -1.62 1.78 -10.70
N CYS A 105 -1.39 2.37 -9.53
CA CYS A 105 -1.18 1.61 -8.30
C CYS A 105 -2.47 0.88 -7.86
N LEU A 106 -3.63 1.52 -7.94
CA LEU A 106 -4.94 0.92 -7.63
C LEU A 106 -5.26 -0.24 -8.59
N VAL A 107 -5.14 -0.03 -9.90
CA VAL A 107 -5.37 -1.07 -10.92
C VAL A 107 -4.43 -2.25 -10.71
N TYR A 108 -3.15 -1.96 -10.43
CA TYR A 108 -2.18 -3.00 -10.13
C TYR A 108 -2.55 -3.82 -8.89
N LEU A 109 -2.96 -3.17 -7.80
CA LEU A 109 -3.43 -3.85 -6.60
C LEU A 109 -4.73 -4.64 -6.87
N CYS A 110 -5.66 -4.09 -7.66
CA CYS A 110 -6.93 -4.73 -8.01
C CYS A 110 -6.76 -6.02 -8.82
N VAL A 111 -5.71 -6.14 -9.64
CA VAL A 111 -5.40 -7.37 -10.37
C VAL A 111 -4.51 -8.31 -9.55
N ARG A 112 -3.55 -7.77 -8.79
CA ARG A 112 -2.55 -8.59 -8.09
C ARG A 112 -3.07 -9.22 -6.80
N LEU A 113 -3.95 -8.55 -6.05
CA LEU A 113 -4.55 -9.10 -4.83
C LEU A 113 -5.44 -10.34 -5.09
N PRO A 114 -6.37 -10.35 -6.06
CA PRO A 114 -7.14 -11.54 -6.36
C PRO A 114 -6.28 -12.65 -6.95
N TRP A 115 -5.25 -12.31 -7.74
CA TRP A 115 -4.28 -13.29 -8.21
C TRP A 115 -3.60 -14.00 -7.03
N LYS A 116 -3.14 -13.23 -6.04
CA LYS A 116 -2.55 -13.78 -4.81
C LYS A 116 -3.55 -14.63 -4.03
N PHE A 117 -4.80 -14.20 -3.93
CA PHE A 117 -5.87 -14.96 -3.28
C PHE A 117 -6.06 -16.34 -3.96
N ILE A 118 -6.12 -16.37 -5.30
CA ILE A 118 -6.27 -17.61 -6.07
C ILE A 118 -5.06 -18.53 -5.86
N THR A 119 -3.83 -18.02 -5.96
CA THR A 119 -2.63 -18.83 -5.70
C THR A 119 -2.57 -19.35 -4.26
N SER A 120 -2.98 -18.55 -3.27
CA SER A 120 -3.01 -18.96 -1.86
C SER A 120 -4.08 -20.03 -1.59
N CYS A 121 -5.22 -19.97 -2.29
CA CYS A 121 -6.23 -21.02 -2.26
C CYS A 121 -5.74 -22.32 -2.89
N GLN A 122 -4.94 -22.24 -3.97
CA GLN A 122 -4.34 -23.40 -4.62
C GLN A 122 -3.26 -24.07 -3.75
N GLU A 123 -2.45 -23.29 -3.03
CA GLU A 123 -1.39 -23.79 -2.16
C GLU A 123 -1.88 -24.24 -0.76
N LYS A 124 -3.18 -24.15 -0.46
CA LYS A 124 -3.79 -24.54 0.82
C LYS A 124 -3.13 -23.93 2.07
N HIS A 125 -2.55 -22.74 1.98
CA HIS A 125 -2.08 -21.97 3.13
C HIS A 125 -3.27 -21.38 3.91
N PHE A 126 -4.13 -22.24 4.48
CA PHE A 126 -5.37 -21.88 5.15
C PHE A 126 -5.16 -21.30 6.56
N ILE A 127 -3.97 -21.43 7.14
CA ILE A 127 -3.71 -21.12 8.55
C ILE A 127 -2.49 -20.21 8.63
N VAL A 128 -2.69 -18.98 9.15
CA VAL A 128 -1.79 -18.08 9.92
C VAL A 128 -0.28 -18.09 9.56
N GLY A 129 0.08 -18.42 8.32
CA GLY A 129 1.47 -18.74 7.99
C GLY A 129 2.41 -17.55 7.90
N SER A 130 1.94 -16.31 7.66
CA SER A 130 2.88 -15.18 7.54
C SER A 130 3.32 -14.62 8.89
N MET A 131 2.53 -14.80 9.95
CA MET A 131 2.94 -14.45 11.31
C MET A 131 3.90 -15.51 11.86
N GLU A 132 3.68 -16.80 11.52
CA GLU A 132 4.67 -17.85 11.76
C GLU A 132 5.93 -17.69 10.92
N LEU A 133 5.90 -17.11 9.71
CA LEU A 133 7.11 -16.87 8.92
C LEU A 133 7.97 -15.72 9.48
N LEU A 134 7.35 -14.79 10.22
CA LEU A 134 8.05 -13.79 11.05
C LEU A 134 8.50 -14.40 12.39
N ALA A 135 7.75 -15.30 13.01
CA ALA A 135 8.17 -16.00 14.22
C ALA A 135 9.27 -17.06 13.96
N ASP A 136 9.25 -17.74 12.81
CA ASP A 136 10.27 -18.67 12.33
C ASP A 136 11.49 -17.93 11.74
N SER A 137 11.42 -16.60 11.63
CA SER A 137 12.61 -15.78 11.35
C SER A 137 13.55 -15.65 12.56
N ASP A 138 13.12 -16.09 13.75
CA ASP A 138 13.98 -16.25 14.93
C ASP A 138 14.75 -17.59 14.91
N SER A 139 14.48 -18.51 13.97
CA SER A 139 15.29 -19.72 13.81
C SER A 139 16.61 -19.42 13.09
N LEU A 140 17.72 -19.84 13.70
CA LEU A 140 19.10 -19.55 13.26
C LEU A 140 19.38 -19.99 11.80
N GLU A 141 18.68 -21.03 11.33
CA GLU A 141 18.74 -21.51 9.94
C GLU A 141 18.04 -20.59 8.94
N SER A 142 16.93 -19.97 9.33
CA SER A 142 16.20 -18.99 8.52
C SER A 142 17.05 -17.73 8.33
N VAL A 143 17.64 -17.22 9.41
CA VAL A 143 18.58 -16.07 9.37
C VAL A 143 19.75 -16.34 8.43
N ARG A 144 20.31 -17.56 8.45
CA ARG A 144 21.43 -17.96 7.56
C ARG A 144 21.05 -17.98 6.07
N LYS A 145 19.80 -18.33 5.74
CA LYS A 145 19.29 -18.36 4.36
C LYS A 145 18.89 -16.98 3.84
N MET A 146 18.53 -16.05 4.72
CA MET A 146 18.21 -14.67 4.35
C MET A 146 19.39 -13.93 3.73
N TYR A 147 19.09 -12.86 2.98
CA TYR A 147 20.08 -12.07 2.25
C TYR A 147 21.18 -11.52 3.17
N TYR A 148 20.82 -11.11 4.39
CA TYR A 148 21.75 -10.66 5.41
C TYR A 148 22.67 -11.79 5.92
N GLY A 149 22.13 -12.98 6.20
CA GLY A 149 22.92 -14.15 6.60
C GLY A 149 23.86 -14.64 5.51
N LYS A 150 23.42 -14.67 4.25
CA LYS A 150 24.29 -14.95 3.10
C LYS A 150 25.40 -13.92 2.95
N ARG A 151 25.11 -12.64 3.17
CA ARG A 151 26.11 -11.57 3.10
C ARG A 151 27.16 -11.72 4.20
N VAL A 152 26.75 -11.98 5.44
CA VAL A 152 27.69 -12.22 6.55
C VAL A 152 28.49 -13.51 6.35
N ALA A 153 27.86 -14.59 5.87
CA ALA A 153 28.56 -15.83 5.53
C ALA A 153 29.60 -15.66 4.42
N ASN A 154 29.31 -14.79 3.44
CA ASN A 154 30.28 -14.44 2.39
C ASN A 154 31.41 -13.53 2.90
N LEU A 155 31.15 -12.67 3.89
CA LEU A 155 32.19 -11.85 4.54
C LEU A 155 33.11 -12.67 5.45
N LEU A 156 32.58 -13.72 6.09
CA LEU A 156 33.33 -14.61 6.97
C LEU A 156 34.06 -15.74 6.22
N LYS A 157 33.80 -15.92 4.92
CA LYS A 157 34.59 -16.85 4.09
C LYS A 157 36.01 -16.30 3.97
N LYS A 158 36.96 -17.00 4.61
CA LYS A 158 38.39 -16.73 4.52
C LYS A 158 38.79 -16.62 3.04
N PRO A 159 39.55 -15.59 2.63
CA PRO A 159 40.00 -15.47 1.25
C PRO A 159 40.77 -16.73 0.87
N GLN A 160 40.36 -17.35 -0.25
CA GLN A 160 41.15 -18.43 -0.84
C GLN A 160 42.49 -17.83 -1.22
N LYS A 161 43.58 -18.38 -0.69
CA LYS A 161 44.93 -18.06 -1.14
C LYS A 161 44.99 -18.45 -2.63
N GLU A 162 45.09 -17.46 -3.51
CA GLU A 162 45.56 -17.66 -4.88
C GLU A 162 46.87 -18.43 -4.80
N LYS A 163 46.91 -19.58 -5.49
CA LYS A 163 48.13 -20.34 -5.74
C LYS A 163 48.76 -19.84 -7.01
#